data_AF-A0A5N6J6U5-F1
#
_entry.id   AF-A0A5N6J6U5-F1
#
_cell.length_a   1.000
_cell.length_b   1.000
_cell.length_c   1.000
_cell.angle_alpha   90.00
_cell.angle_beta   90.00
_cell.angle_gamma   90.00
#
_symmetry.space_group_name_H-M   'P 1'
#
loop_
_entity.id
_entity.type
_entity.pdbx_description
1 polymer ?
#
loop_
_entity_poly.entity_id
_entity_poly.type
_entity_poly.pdbx_seq_one_letter_code
_entity_poly.pdbx_strand_id
1 'polypeptide(L)'
;MEGSTFESPSFLGNRLISYLQTLATAKKGLPFGLPVCVAPSHTITTTDALLQLASSVGPHIAILQIHADIIDDWSDETARQLTSLAKKHGFLLWESGRILNATVDIVGRQKTESREMKNQLVDLIRKKYTKGVIKEASWAVLGTAWASGVAVGNQEADILIPTLKAAAREAVADAVQTIKTEITANNPSERPSTGHESITFGDNDATSHLSEYAVGDTSGLGLPPRKASTISLTQTITQHTEDVIESLTDSGLYERKESFQSATSSLFVINEDIPPPPLLARGLVLCLPSNTDSSFKSDYRKSCLAAARANQDFVIGFICGELWHLVSQRNDIFDTESLAHEEDQQQPSPYASDEEEPQPCLALFSHVFPRLNLVGNADLEDRDDENGVDEMSWSAMEASQADISNLPSMKLFYSMAHALKLREASIKGKQNGHTSTSIRNEYDILHIPVVSLP
;
A
#
# COMPACT_ATOMS: atom_id res chain seq x y z
N MET A 1 31.32 -34.01 -1.06
CA MET A 1 31.04 -32.64 -1.54
C MET A 1 29.54 -32.54 -1.66
N GLU A 2 28.89 -32.28 -0.53
CA GLU A 2 27.44 -32.13 -0.43
C GLU A 2 27.13 -30.65 -0.65
N GLY A 3 26.26 -30.38 -1.63
CA GLY A 3 25.83 -29.04 -1.99
C GLY A 3 24.92 -28.49 -0.90
N SER A 4 25.30 -27.35 -0.34
CA SER A 4 24.46 -26.55 0.55
C SER A 4 23.25 -26.03 -0.22
N THR A 5 22.09 -26.63 0.02
CA THR A 5 20.79 -26.05 -0.28
C THR A 5 20.69 -24.71 0.44
N PHE A 6 20.58 -23.62 -0.31
CA PHE A 6 20.15 -22.32 0.24
C PHE A 6 18.70 -22.48 0.70
N GLU A 7 18.51 -22.85 1.96
CA GLU A 7 17.24 -22.67 2.64
C GLU A 7 16.90 -21.18 2.61
N SER A 8 15.77 -20.85 1.99
CA SER A 8 15.18 -19.52 2.08
C SER A 8 14.95 -19.23 3.57
N PRO A 9 15.40 -18.10 4.13
CA PRO A 9 15.14 -17.82 5.53
C PRO A 9 13.62 -17.74 5.69
N SER A 10 13.06 -18.69 6.44
CA SER A 10 11.69 -18.64 6.91
C SER A 10 11.54 -17.37 7.74
N PHE A 11 11.08 -16.28 7.13
CA PHE A 11 10.78 -15.05 7.85
C PHE A 11 9.69 -15.37 8.88
N LEU A 12 10.09 -15.50 10.14
CA LEU A 12 9.19 -15.49 11.30
C LEU A 12 8.58 -14.08 11.38
N GLY A 13 7.46 -13.84 10.70
CA GLY A 13 6.75 -12.56 10.76
C GLY A 13 6.11 -12.09 9.47
N ASN A 14 5.49 -10.92 9.52
CA ASN A 14 4.84 -10.30 8.37
C ASN A 14 5.91 -9.74 7.40
N ARG A 15 5.92 -10.24 6.16
CA ARG A 15 6.88 -9.86 5.12
C ARG A 15 6.92 -8.35 4.85
N LEU A 16 5.78 -7.66 5.00
CA LEU A 16 5.69 -6.22 4.81
C LEU A 16 6.36 -5.47 5.97
N ILE A 17 6.20 -5.95 7.20
CA ILE A 17 6.88 -5.39 8.37
C ILE A 17 8.39 -5.59 8.26
N SER A 18 8.83 -6.80 7.89
CA SER A 18 10.25 -7.07 7.65
C SER A 18 10.82 -6.14 6.57
N TYR A 19 10.08 -5.92 5.47
CA TYR A 19 10.49 -4.99 4.43
C TYR A 19 10.63 -3.54 4.95
N LEU A 20 9.67 -3.06 5.74
CA LEU A 20 9.72 -1.71 6.32
C LEU A 20 10.90 -1.55 7.30
N GLN A 21 11.21 -2.59 8.09
CA GLN A 21 12.40 -2.62 8.95
C GLN A 21 13.70 -2.61 8.13
N THR A 22 13.75 -3.37 7.02
CA THR A 22 14.88 -3.32 6.07
C THR A 22 15.03 -1.93 5.46
N LEU A 23 13.95 -1.25 5.10
CA LEU A 23 14.03 0.12 4.60
C LEU A 23 14.60 1.06 5.66
N ALA A 24 14.18 0.95 6.92
CA ALA A 24 14.69 1.79 8.01
C ALA A 24 16.22 1.67 8.20
N THR A 25 16.80 0.50 7.91
CA THR A 25 18.25 0.27 8.05
C THR A 25 19.04 0.52 6.77
N ALA A 26 18.50 0.15 5.61
CA ALA A 26 19.23 0.18 4.34
C ALA A 26 18.97 1.45 3.49
N LYS A 27 17.79 2.09 3.62
CA LYS A 27 17.40 3.23 2.78
C LYS A 27 17.90 4.55 3.34
N LYS A 28 19.12 4.92 2.95
CA LYS A 28 19.82 6.16 3.38
C LYS A 28 19.06 7.46 3.08
N GLY A 29 18.17 7.46 2.09
CA GLY A 29 17.38 8.64 1.70
C GLY A 29 16.24 8.98 2.67
N LEU A 30 15.90 8.10 3.62
CA LEU A 30 14.81 8.35 4.56
C LEU A 30 15.10 9.53 5.52
N PRO A 31 14.13 10.43 5.76
CA PRO A 31 14.26 11.51 6.73
C PRO A 31 14.67 11.00 8.11
N PHE A 32 15.87 11.37 8.55
CA PHE A 32 16.44 10.97 9.84
C PHE A 32 16.51 9.45 10.04
N GLY A 33 16.58 8.68 8.95
CA GLY A 33 16.59 7.21 8.99
C GLY A 33 15.25 6.57 9.39
N LEU A 34 14.16 7.33 9.45
CA LEU A 34 12.85 6.83 9.85
C LEU A 34 12.03 6.40 8.63
N PRO A 35 11.33 5.25 8.66
CA PRO A 35 10.39 4.91 7.61
C PRO A 35 9.21 5.88 7.67
N VAL A 36 9.05 6.72 6.65
CA VAL A 36 7.98 7.73 6.58
C VAL A 36 6.92 7.32 5.55
N CYS A 37 5.66 7.54 5.90
CA CYS A 37 4.54 7.48 4.97
C CYS A 37 4.19 8.88 4.49
N VAL A 38 4.04 9.08 3.17
CA VAL A 38 3.53 10.34 2.61
C VAL A 38 2.08 10.17 2.18
N ALA A 39 1.25 11.15 2.55
CA ALA A 39 -0.13 11.28 2.12
C ALA A 39 -0.28 12.49 1.19
N PRO A 40 -0.55 12.30 -0.11
CA PRO A 40 -0.94 13.38 -1.00
C PRO A 40 -2.11 14.17 -0.40
N SER A 41 -2.04 15.49 -0.43
CA SER A 41 -3.13 16.33 0.06
C SER A 41 -4.32 16.29 -0.90
N HIS A 42 -5.47 16.77 -0.42
CA HIS A 42 -6.72 16.81 -1.20
C HIS A 42 -6.64 17.67 -2.47
N THR A 43 -5.59 18.48 -2.67
CA THR A 43 -5.40 19.29 -3.88
C THR A 43 -4.83 18.49 -5.05
N ILE A 44 -4.32 17.28 -4.82
CA ILE A 44 -3.82 16.40 -5.88
C ILE A 44 -4.98 15.54 -6.37
N THR A 45 -5.59 15.95 -7.49
CA THR A 45 -6.74 15.24 -8.10
C THR A 45 -6.43 14.67 -9.48
N THR A 46 -5.19 14.76 -9.99
CA THR A 46 -4.83 14.25 -11.32
C THR A 46 -3.70 13.22 -11.23
N THR A 47 -3.69 12.29 -12.18
CA THR A 47 -2.65 11.28 -12.33
C THR A 47 -1.27 11.91 -12.48
N ASP A 48 -1.13 12.96 -13.30
CA ASP A 48 0.15 13.63 -13.52
C ASP A 48 0.72 14.23 -12.22
N ALA A 49 -0.09 14.99 -11.47
CA ALA A 49 0.34 15.56 -10.19
C ALA A 49 0.72 14.49 -9.16
N LEU A 50 -0.05 13.40 -9.10
CA LEU A 50 0.23 12.28 -8.20
C LEU A 50 1.56 11.59 -8.54
N LEU A 51 1.83 11.35 -9.82
CA LEU A 51 3.07 10.73 -10.29
C LEU A 51 4.28 11.65 -10.10
N GLN A 52 4.11 12.95 -10.31
CA GLN A 52 5.15 13.95 -10.04
C GLN A 52 5.52 13.98 -8.55
N LEU A 53 4.53 13.99 -7.66
CA LEU A 53 4.78 13.87 -6.22
C LEU A 53 5.51 12.57 -5.90
N ALA A 54 5.00 11.43 -6.36
CA ALA A 54 5.57 10.11 -6.11
C ALA A 54 7.03 9.98 -6.59
N SER A 55 7.33 10.50 -7.79
CA SER A 55 8.70 10.52 -8.32
C SER A 55 9.62 11.43 -7.51
N SER A 56 9.09 12.54 -6.98
CA SER A 56 9.86 13.52 -6.22
C SER A 56 10.23 13.00 -4.83
N VAL A 57 9.28 12.37 -4.13
CA VAL A 57 9.48 11.91 -2.73
C VAL A 57 9.91 10.46 -2.63
N GLY A 58 9.79 9.65 -3.69
CA GLY A 58 10.06 8.21 -3.71
C GLY A 58 11.38 7.78 -3.03
N PRO A 59 12.52 8.43 -3.30
CA PRO A 59 13.79 8.13 -2.62
C PRO A 59 13.78 8.32 -1.09
N HIS A 60 12.82 9.07 -0.56
CA HIS A 60 12.75 9.55 0.82
C HIS A 60 11.57 8.98 1.62
N ILE A 61 10.81 8.03 1.07
CA ILE A 61 9.63 7.46 1.74
C ILE A 61 9.69 5.94 1.81
N ALA A 62 9.02 5.36 2.80
CA ALA A 62 8.78 3.92 2.87
C ALA A 62 7.42 3.53 2.28
N ILE A 63 6.43 4.43 2.39
CA ILE A 63 5.04 4.18 1.95
C ILE A 63 4.48 5.44 1.30
N LEU A 64 3.71 5.28 0.23
CA LEU A 64 2.89 6.32 -0.39
C LEU A 64 1.41 5.96 -0.22
N GLN A 65 0.67 6.81 0.49
CA GLN A 65 -0.79 6.75 0.53
C GLN A 65 -1.38 7.31 -0.75
N ILE A 66 -2.50 6.76 -1.19
CA ILE A 66 -3.20 7.14 -2.41
C ILE A 66 -4.70 7.10 -2.11
N HIS A 67 -5.40 8.18 -2.43
CA HIS A 67 -6.85 8.26 -2.44
C HIS A 67 -7.30 8.16 -3.90
N ALA A 68 -7.42 6.93 -4.40
CA ALA A 68 -7.68 6.69 -5.83
C ALA A 68 -9.04 7.21 -6.29
N ASP A 69 -9.99 7.35 -5.36
CA ASP A 69 -11.35 7.82 -5.58
C ASP A 69 -11.47 9.33 -5.86
N ILE A 70 -10.48 10.13 -5.46
CA ILE A 70 -10.43 11.57 -5.73
C ILE A 70 -9.51 11.94 -6.90
N ILE A 71 -8.95 10.95 -7.60
CA ILE A 71 -8.17 11.17 -8.82
C ILE A 71 -9.12 11.15 -10.03
N ASP A 72 -9.32 12.31 -10.64
CA ASP A 72 -10.29 12.58 -11.69
C ASP A 72 -10.13 11.66 -12.91
N ASP A 73 -8.89 11.28 -13.22
CA ASP A 73 -8.49 10.46 -14.37
C ASP A 73 -7.92 9.08 -13.96
N TRP A 74 -8.32 8.55 -12.79
CA TRP A 74 -7.83 7.27 -12.30
C TRP A 74 -8.04 6.13 -13.31
N SER A 75 -6.98 5.35 -13.56
CA SER A 75 -7.00 4.23 -14.50
C SER A 75 -6.05 3.10 -14.09
N ASP A 76 -6.19 1.94 -14.73
CA ASP A 76 -5.25 0.82 -14.59
C ASP A 76 -3.82 1.21 -15.05
N GLU A 77 -3.65 2.21 -15.94
CA GLU A 77 -2.35 2.78 -16.32
C GLU A 77 -1.73 3.59 -15.16
N THR A 78 -2.52 4.43 -14.49
CA THR A 78 -2.08 5.17 -13.30
C THR A 78 -1.50 4.23 -12.24
N ALA A 79 -2.21 3.14 -11.95
CA ALA A 79 -1.76 2.11 -11.03
C ALA A 79 -0.45 1.43 -11.46
N ARG A 80 -0.29 1.13 -12.77
CA ARG A 80 0.96 0.56 -13.32
C ARG A 80 2.14 1.52 -13.21
N GLN A 81 1.94 2.80 -13.48
CA GLN A 81 2.98 3.83 -13.37
C GLN A 81 3.43 4.03 -11.92
N LEU A 82 2.48 4.07 -10.98
CA LEU A 82 2.78 4.11 -9.54
C LEU A 82 3.53 2.87 -9.07
N THR A 83 3.14 1.69 -9.56
CA THR A 83 3.85 0.43 -9.29
C THR A 83 5.29 0.47 -9.82
N SER A 84 5.52 1.06 -10.98
CA SER A 84 6.86 1.26 -11.53
C SER A 84 7.72 2.20 -10.67
N LEU A 85 7.15 3.31 -10.20
CA LEU A 85 7.82 4.22 -9.26
C LEU A 85 8.13 3.54 -7.92
N ALA A 86 7.19 2.75 -7.40
CA ALA A 86 7.37 1.96 -6.19
C ALA A 86 8.54 0.99 -6.32
N LYS A 87 8.65 0.25 -7.45
CA LYS A 87 9.81 -0.60 -7.76
C LYS A 87 11.10 0.22 -7.86
N LYS A 88 11.06 1.32 -8.62
CA LYS A 88 12.23 2.18 -8.90
C LYS A 88 12.81 2.81 -7.65
N HIS A 89 11.98 3.13 -6.65
CA HIS A 89 12.40 3.85 -5.46
C HIS A 89 12.31 3.03 -4.17
N GLY A 90 11.78 1.80 -4.20
CA GLY A 90 11.70 0.92 -3.04
C GLY A 90 10.76 1.48 -1.95
N PHE A 91 9.49 1.66 -2.29
CA PHE A 91 8.42 2.02 -1.34
C PHE A 91 7.16 1.19 -1.59
N LEU A 92 6.25 1.14 -0.61
CA LEU A 92 4.97 0.43 -0.71
C LEU A 92 3.82 1.37 -1.06
N LEU A 93 2.79 0.84 -1.73
CA LEU A 93 1.57 1.57 -2.09
C LEU A 93 0.44 1.26 -1.11
N TRP A 94 -0.18 2.29 -0.56
CA TRP A 94 -1.31 2.17 0.37
C TRP A 94 -2.53 2.90 -0.18
N GLU A 95 -3.64 2.18 -0.42
CA GLU A 95 -4.93 2.81 -0.63
C GLU A 95 -5.54 3.23 0.73
N SER A 96 -5.73 4.53 0.91
CA SER A 96 -6.34 5.11 2.12
C SER A 96 -7.60 5.93 1.87
N GLY A 97 -8.07 6.01 0.61
CA GLY A 97 -9.31 6.70 0.25
C GLY A 97 -10.55 5.88 0.62
N ARG A 98 -10.40 4.56 0.75
CA ARG A 98 -11.50 3.63 1.01
C ARG A 98 -11.29 2.84 2.28
N ILE A 99 -12.41 2.65 2.97
CA ILE A 99 -12.50 1.77 4.12
C ILE A 99 -13.23 0.49 3.67
N LEU A 100 -12.49 -0.61 3.59
CA LEU A 100 -12.96 -1.90 3.11
C LEU A 100 -14.14 -2.43 3.93
N ASN A 101 -14.05 -2.27 5.26
CA ASN A 101 -15.15 -2.50 6.18
C ASN A 101 -15.51 -1.21 6.93
N ALA A 102 -16.65 -0.61 6.57
CA ALA A 102 -17.15 0.61 7.20
C ALA A 102 -18.08 0.33 8.39
N THR A 103 -18.45 -0.92 8.64
CA THR A 103 -19.32 -1.28 9.77
C THR A 103 -18.49 -1.59 11.01
N VAL A 104 -18.78 -0.87 12.08
CA VAL A 104 -18.27 -1.16 13.43
C VAL A 104 -19.41 -1.72 14.26
N ASP A 105 -19.28 -2.98 14.68
CA ASP A 105 -20.25 -3.60 15.57
C ASP A 105 -19.89 -3.42 17.04
N ILE A 106 -20.92 -3.49 17.90
CA ILE A 106 -20.75 -3.51 19.35
C ILE A 106 -20.12 -4.87 19.72
N VAL A 107 -19.00 -4.83 20.43
CA VAL A 107 -18.27 -6.05 20.82
C VAL A 107 -19.17 -7.05 21.54
N GLY A 108 -19.10 -8.30 21.10
CA GLY A 108 -19.85 -9.42 21.68
C GLY A 108 -21.35 -9.41 21.37
N ARG A 109 -21.88 -8.34 20.77
CA ARG A 109 -23.22 -8.32 20.16
C ARG A 109 -23.08 -8.51 18.66
N GLN A 110 -22.71 -9.72 18.25
CA GLN A 110 -23.09 -10.16 16.91
C GLN A 110 -24.61 -10.11 16.90
N LYS A 111 -25.21 -9.19 16.15
CA LYS A 111 -26.65 -9.26 15.88
C LYS A 111 -26.93 -10.69 15.41
N THR A 112 -28.09 -11.24 15.74
CA THR A 112 -28.56 -12.51 15.16
C THR A 112 -28.84 -12.28 13.68
N GLU A 113 -27.79 -12.04 12.91
CA GLU A 113 -27.87 -11.77 11.48
C GLU A 113 -28.21 -13.08 10.80
N SER A 114 -29.17 -13.01 9.89
CA SER A 114 -29.50 -14.18 9.09
C SER A 114 -28.26 -14.58 8.27
N ARG A 115 -28.14 -15.87 7.95
CA ARG A 115 -27.03 -16.38 7.14
C ARG A 115 -26.92 -15.60 5.82
N GLU A 116 -28.05 -15.19 5.25
CA GLU A 116 -28.14 -14.41 4.02
C GLU A 116 -27.52 -13.02 4.18
N MET A 117 -27.80 -12.29 5.27
CA MET A 117 -27.21 -10.96 5.52
C MET A 117 -25.69 -11.07 5.65
N LYS A 118 -25.20 -12.07 6.39
CA LYS A 118 -23.77 -12.33 6.54
C LYS A 118 -23.10 -12.61 5.19
N ASN A 119 -23.74 -13.41 4.33
CA ASN A 119 -23.23 -13.69 3.00
C ASN A 119 -23.21 -12.44 2.10
N GLN A 120 -24.24 -11.58 2.18
CA GLN A 120 -24.28 -10.31 1.44
C GLN A 120 -23.17 -9.35 1.88
N LEU A 121 -22.91 -9.25 3.19
CA LEU A 121 -21.82 -8.43 3.71
C LEU A 121 -20.45 -8.94 3.22
N VAL A 122 -20.21 -10.25 3.30
CA VAL A 122 -18.98 -10.89 2.78
C VAL A 122 -18.79 -10.62 1.30
N ASP A 123 -19.83 -10.79 0.49
CA ASP A 123 -19.78 -10.51 -0.96
C ASP A 123 -19.50 -9.02 -1.24
N LEU A 124 -20.14 -8.12 -0.49
CA LEU A 124 -19.92 -6.68 -0.61
C LEU A 124 -18.47 -6.28 -0.26
N ILE A 125 -17.93 -6.78 0.85
CA ILE A 125 -16.54 -6.53 1.26
C ILE A 125 -15.56 -7.04 0.21
N ARG A 126 -15.75 -8.28 -0.26
CA ARG A 126 -14.93 -8.86 -1.35
C ARG A 126 -14.98 -7.99 -2.60
N LYS A 127 -16.17 -7.56 -3.03
CA LYS A 127 -16.36 -6.72 -4.22
C LYS A 127 -15.77 -5.32 -4.04
N LYS A 128 -15.88 -4.71 -2.86
CA LYS A 128 -15.24 -3.42 -2.57
C LYS A 128 -13.73 -3.49 -2.78
N TYR A 129 -13.10 -4.58 -2.37
CA TYR A 129 -11.66 -4.76 -2.48
C TYR A 129 -11.20 -5.15 -3.89
N THR A 130 -11.96 -6.00 -4.60
CA THR A 130 -11.49 -6.64 -5.84
C THR A 130 -12.13 -6.13 -7.13
N LYS A 131 -13.26 -5.41 -7.04
CA LYS A 131 -14.04 -4.95 -8.20
C LYS A 131 -14.18 -3.42 -8.22
N GLY A 132 -14.88 -2.91 -9.23
CA GLY A 132 -15.08 -1.48 -9.47
C GLY A 132 -13.98 -0.89 -10.35
N VAL A 133 -13.90 0.44 -10.40
CA VAL A 133 -12.89 1.17 -11.18
C VAL A 133 -11.53 1.10 -10.49
N ILE A 134 -11.51 1.25 -9.15
CA ILE A 134 -10.27 1.31 -8.37
C ILE A 134 -9.61 -0.07 -8.23
N LYS A 135 -10.40 -1.15 -8.10
CA LYS A 135 -9.92 -2.54 -7.93
C LYS A 135 -8.72 -2.64 -6.98
N GLU A 136 -8.84 -2.08 -5.78
CA GLU A 136 -7.75 -1.86 -4.83
C GLU A 136 -6.79 -3.05 -4.68
N ALA A 137 -7.31 -4.28 -4.53
CA ALA A 137 -6.51 -5.49 -4.38
C ALA A 137 -5.58 -5.81 -5.56
N SER A 138 -5.82 -5.24 -6.75
CA SER A 138 -4.99 -5.49 -7.94
C SER A 138 -3.66 -4.75 -7.93
N TRP A 139 -3.54 -3.64 -7.18
CA TRP A 139 -2.34 -2.79 -7.20
C TRP A 139 -1.86 -2.33 -5.82
N ALA A 140 -2.77 -2.11 -4.86
CA ALA A 140 -2.41 -1.59 -3.54
C ALA A 140 -1.79 -2.70 -2.69
N VAL A 141 -0.65 -2.42 -2.07
CA VAL A 141 -0.01 -3.34 -1.11
C VAL A 141 -0.78 -3.31 0.21
N LEU A 142 -1.20 -2.13 0.64
CA LEU A 142 -1.93 -1.92 1.89
C LEU A 142 -3.34 -1.41 1.60
N GLY A 143 -4.31 -1.92 2.35
CA GLY A 143 -5.68 -1.41 2.41
C GLY A 143 -6.08 -1.06 3.84
N THR A 144 -7.19 -0.34 4.00
CA THR A 144 -7.66 0.15 5.30
C THR A 144 -9.03 -0.44 5.69
N ALA A 145 -9.21 -0.85 6.95
CA ALA A 145 -10.50 -1.34 7.43
C ALA A 145 -10.74 -1.05 8.92
N TRP A 146 -12.00 -0.94 9.33
CA TRP A 146 -12.39 -1.16 10.72
C TRP A 146 -12.46 -2.66 11.01
N ALA A 147 -12.07 -3.08 12.21
CA ALA A 147 -12.26 -4.46 12.66
C ALA A 147 -13.75 -4.79 12.85
N SER A 148 -14.13 -6.07 12.76
CA SER A 148 -15.51 -6.51 12.95
C SER A 148 -16.03 -6.43 14.39
N GLY A 149 -15.18 -6.10 15.37
CA GLY A 149 -15.61 -6.02 16.78
C GLY A 149 -15.86 -7.39 17.42
N VAL A 150 -15.22 -8.45 16.94
CA VAL A 150 -15.37 -9.79 17.51
C VAL A 150 -14.76 -9.86 18.91
N ALA A 151 -15.43 -10.56 19.84
CA ALA A 151 -14.96 -10.67 21.22
C ALA A 151 -13.54 -11.23 21.31
N VAL A 152 -12.72 -10.70 22.22
CA VAL A 152 -11.28 -11.00 22.34
C VAL A 152 -10.98 -12.49 22.36
N GLY A 153 -11.77 -13.30 23.08
CA GLY A 153 -11.60 -14.75 23.19
C GLY A 153 -12.28 -15.59 22.10
N ASN A 154 -12.78 -14.99 21.01
CA ASN A 154 -13.50 -15.70 19.95
C ASN A 154 -13.13 -15.16 18.55
N GLN A 155 -11.85 -14.85 18.32
CA GLN A 155 -11.40 -14.26 17.05
C GLN A 155 -11.61 -15.21 15.85
N GLU A 156 -11.78 -16.51 16.08
CA GLU A 156 -12.17 -17.48 15.05
C GLU A 156 -13.54 -17.18 14.41
N ALA A 157 -14.39 -16.38 15.08
CA ALA A 157 -15.66 -15.94 14.52
C ALA A 157 -15.54 -14.75 13.56
N ASP A 158 -14.35 -14.14 13.42
CA ASP A 158 -14.11 -13.06 12.47
C ASP A 158 -14.22 -13.54 11.02
N ILE A 159 -15.05 -12.84 10.26
CA ILE A 159 -15.26 -13.11 8.84
C ILE A 159 -14.56 -12.09 7.95
N LEU A 160 -14.28 -10.89 8.48
CA LEU A 160 -13.79 -9.79 7.69
C LEU A 160 -12.38 -10.07 7.21
N ILE A 161 -11.46 -10.29 8.16
CA ILE A 161 -10.04 -10.42 7.84
C ILE A 161 -9.80 -11.66 6.97
N PRO A 162 -10.39 -12.85 7.25
CA PRO A 162 -10.27 -14.00 6.36
C PRO A 162 -10.85 -13.76 4.96
N THR A 163 -11.97 -13.03 4.85
CA THR A 163 -12.57 -12.69 3.54
C THR A 163 -11.65 -11.79 2.74
N LEU A 164 -11.12 -10.72 3.35
CA LEU A 164 -10.20 -9.78 2.70
C LEU A 164 -8.90 -10.48 2.29
N LYS A 165 -8.37 -11.34 3.15
CA LYS A 165 -7.17 -12.14 2.86
C LYS A 165 -7.37 -13.09 1.68
N ALA A 166 -8.51 -13.79 1.62
CA ALA A 166 -8.84 -14.65 0.49
C ALA A 166 -9.02 -13.84 -0.81
N ALA A 167 -9.71 -12.71 -0.74
CA ALA A 167 -9.94 -11.82 -1.87
C ALA A 167 -8.63 -11.20 -2.41
N ALA A 168 -7.70 -10.82 -1.52
CA ALA A 168 -6.35 -10.40 -1.88
C ALA A 168 -5.61 -11.48 -2.66
N ARG A 169 -5.62 -12.74 -2.16
CA ARG A 169 -4.94 -13.86 -2.81
C ARG A 169 -5.50 -14.15 -4.19
N GLU A 170 -6.83 -14.12 -4.34
CA GLU A 170 -7.52 -14.26 -5.62
C GLU A 170 -7.10 -13.16 -6.61
N ALA A 171 -7.17 -11.89 -6.19
CA ALA A 171 -6.80 -10.75 -7.05
C ALA A 171 -5.32 -10.77 -7.47
N VAL A 172 -4.41 -11.17 -6.57
CA VAL A 172 -2.98 -11.30 -6.90
C VAL A 172 -2.76 -12.44 -7.88
N ALA A 173 -3.43 -13.59 -7.71
CA ALA A 173 -3.34 -14.70 -8.64
C ALA A 173 -3.85 -14.30 -10.04
N ASP A 174 -4.99 -13.62 -10.12
CA ASP A 174 -5.55 -13.11 -11.37
C ASP A 174 -4.61 -12.11 -12.06
N ALA A 175 -4.01 -11.19 -11.30
CA ALA A 175 -3.05 -10.22 -11.83
C ALA A 175 -1.79 -10.91 -12.39
N VAL A 176 -1.22 -11.86 -11.64
CA VAL A 176 -0.05 -12.64 -12.08
C VAL A 176 -0.36 -13.46 -13.32
N GLN A 177 -1.54 -14.10 -13.39
CA GLN A 177 -1.95 -14.85 -14.57
C GLN A 177 -2.12 -13.94 -15.79
N THR A 178 -2.73 -12.78 -15.62
CA THR A 178 -2.89 -11.78 -16.69
C THR A 178 -1.53 -11.33 -17.24
N ILE A 179 -0.58 -11.01 -16.35
CA ILE A 179 0.79 -10.64 -16.72
C ILE A 179 1.47 -11.77 -17.52
N LYS A 180 1.34 -13.03 -17.08
CA LYS A 180 1.90 -14.18 -17.82
C LYS A 180 1.31 -14.30 -19.23
N THR A 181 -0.01 -14.11 -19.38
CA THR A 181 -0.65 -14.19 -20.70
C THR A 181 -0.26 -13.04 -21.63
N GLU A 182 -0.06 -11.84 -21.10
CA GLU A 182 0.36 -10.68 -21.89
C GLU A 182 1.79 -10.85 -22.42
N ILE A 183 2.72 -11.34 -21.60
CA ILE A 183 4.11 -11.60 -22.01
C ILE A 183 4.19 -12.69 -23.10
N THR A 184 3.25 -13.64 -23.10
CA THR A 184 3.24 -14.75 -24.07
C THR A 184 2.65 -14.34 -25.43
N ALA A 185 2.06 -13.15 -25.56
CA ALA A 185 1.37 -12.71 -26.78
C ALA A 185 2.27 -11.97 -27.81
N ASN A 186 3.60 -11.94 -27.62
CA ASN A 186 4.50 -11.31 -28.58
C ASN A 186 4.73 -12.18 -29.85
N ASN A 187 3.97 -11.83 -30.89
CA ASN A 187 4.08 -12.09 -32.34
C ASN A 187 5.03 -13.20 -32.88
N PRO A 188 4.49 -14.25 -33.54
CA PRO A 188 5.22 -15.04 -34.53
C PRO A 188 5.14 -14.36 -35.91
N SER A 189 5.80 -13.21 -36.06
CA SER A 189 5.92 -12.56 -37.37
C SER A 189 7.37 -12.18 -37.68
N GLU A 190 8.28 -13.12 -37.49
CA GLU A 190 9.56 -13.13 -38.19
C GLU A 190 9.72 -14.49 -38.87
N ARG A 191 9.22 -14.60 -40.11
CA ARG A 191 9.62 -15.68 -41.00
C ARG A 191 10.96 -15.31 -41.63
N PRO A 192 11.95 -16.22 -41.65
CA PRO A 192 13.22 -15.97 -42.32
C PRO A 192 12.98 -15.85 -43.83
N SER A 193 13.41 -14.74 -44.40
CA SER A 193 13.49 -14.51 -45.84
C SER A 193 14.51 -15.47 -46.46
N THR A 194 14.01 -16.47 -47.18
CA THR A 194 14.79 -17.23 -48.15
C THR A 194 14.49 -16.69 -49.54
N GLY A 195 15.57 -16.33 -50.26
CA GLY A 195 15.49 -15.66 -51.54
C GLY A 195 14.97 -16.57 -52.66
N HIS A 196 14.27 -15.95 -53.61
CA HIS A 196 14.45 -16.22 -55.02
C HIS A 196 13.96 -15.04 -55.88
N GLU A 197 14.59 -14.93 -57.03
CA GLU A 197 14.74 -13.78 -57.89
C GLU A 197 13.49 -13.33 -58.65
N SER A 198 13.59 -12.08 -59.12
CA SER A 198 12.76 -11.33 -60.07
C SER A 198 12.21 -12.12 -61.27
N ILE A 199 11.02 -11.75 -61.73
CA ILE A 199 10.79 -11.04 -63.02
C ILE A 199 9.34 -10.53 -63.11
N THR A 200 9.23 -9.33 -63.67
CA THR A 200 8.09 -8.44 -63.95
C THR A 200 7.10 -8.94 -65.01
N PHE A 201 5.80 -8.68 -64.82
CA PHE A 201 4.74 -8.28 -65.79
C PHE A 201 3.53 -7.88 -64.91
N GLY A 202 2.71 -6.84 -65.10
CA GLY A 202 2.43 -5.84 -66.13
C GLY A 202 0.98 -5.39 -65.88
N ASP A 203 0.76 -4.07 -65.76
CA ASP A 203 -0.50 -3.28 -65.80
C ASP A 203 -1.87 -3.95 -65.57
N ASN A 204 -2.67 -3.43 -64.64
CA ASN A 204 -3.72 -2.46 -65.02
C ASN A 204 -4.47 -1.85 -63.83
N ASP A 205 -4.75 -0.57 -64.04
CA ASP A 205 -5.55 0.39 -63.30
C ASP A 205 -7.05 0.00 -63.28
N ALA A 206 -7.76 0.32 -62.19
CA ALA A 206 -9.17 0.75 -62.19
C ALA A 206 -9.76 0.79 -60.76
N THR A 207 -9.96 2.03 -60.31
CA THR A 207 -10.93 2.45 -59.30
C THR A 207 -12.37 2.11 -59.72
N SER A 208 -13.25 1.71 -58.78
CA SER A 208 -14.64 2.20 -58.73
C SER A 208 -15.48 1.63 -57.57
N HIS A 209 -15.96 2.54 -56.73
CA HIS A 209 -17.36 2.72 -56.32
C HIS A 209 -18.10 1.65 -55.47
N LEU A 210 -18.32 2.05 -54.20
CA LEU A 210 -19.61 2.19 -53.51
C LEU A 210 -20.85 1.60 -54.19
N SER A 211 -21.65 0.83 -53.42
CA SER A 211 -23.07 1.17 -53.27
C SER A 211 -23.73 0.47 -52.07
N GLU A 212 -24.19 1.34 -51.17
CA GLU A 212 -25.30 1.20 -50.24
C GLU A 212 -26.62 0.89 -50.98
N TYR A 213 -27.44 0.00 -50.41
CA TYR A 213 -28.89 -0.06 -50.69
C TYR A 213 -29.63 -0.55 -49.45
N ALA A 214 -30.52 0.30 -48.94
CA ALA A 214 -31.52 0.00 -47.93
C ALA A 214 -32.91 -0.02 -48.58
N VAL A 215 -33.74 -1.03 -48.27
CA VAL A 215 -35.22 -1.10 -48.30
C VAL A 215 -35.58 -2.33 -47.44
N GLY A 216 -36.54 -2.42 -46.53
CA GLY A 216 -37.84 -1.75 -46.35
C GLY A 216 -38.91 -2.84 -46.14
N ASP A 217 -39.38 -2.90 -44.90
CA ASP A 217 -40.46 -3.62 -44.20
C ASP A 217 -41.56 -4.52 -44.86
N THR A 218 -42.03 -5.47 -44.03
CA THR A 218 -43.32 -6.21 -43.97
C THR A 218 -43.59 -7.56 -44.70
N SER A 219 -44.03 -8.53 -43.86
CA SER A 219 -44.92 -9.69 -44.11
C SER A 219 -44.41 -11.00 -44.74
N GLY A 220 -44.28 -12.02 -43.87
CA GLY A 220 -44.92 -13.35 -44.07
C GLY A 220 -44.21 -14.42 -44.91
N LEU A 221 -43.94 -15.56 -44.25
CA LEU A 221 -43.61 -16.91 -44.75
C LEU A 221 -42.11 -17.26 -44.84
N GLY A 222 -41.78 -18.38 -44.19
CA GLY A 222 -40.46 -18.72 -43.68
C GLY A 222 -39.51 -19.43 -44.64
N LEU A 223 -38.23 -19.36 -44.27
CA LEU A 223 -37.15 -20.22 -44.73
C LEU A 223 -36.26 -20.59 -43.51
N PRO A 224 -35.72 -21.83 -43.45
CA PRO A 224 -35.20 -22.41 -42.22
C PRO A 224 -33.85 -21.80 -41.78
N PRO A 225 -33.50 -21.85 -40.47
CA PRO A 225 -32.26 -21.29 -39.96
C PRO A 225 -31.05 -22.06 -40.53
N ARG A 226 -30.16 -21.34 -41.22
CA ARG A 226 -28.86 -21.88 -41.63
C ARG A 226 -28.05 -22.19 -40.37
N LYS A 227 -27.52 -23.42 -40.32
CA LYS A 227 -26.68 -23.95 -39.23
C LYS A 227 -25.44 -23.04 -39.05
N ALA A 228 -25.26 -22.49 -37.85
CA ALA A 228 -24.00 -21.85 -37.46
C ALA A 228 -22.93 -22.95 -37.35
N SER A 229 -21.80 -22.78 -38.04
CA SER A 229 -20.69 -23.73 -37.98
C SER A 229 -19.95 -23.55 -36.66
N THR A 230 -19.99 -24.57 -35.81
CA THR A 230 -19.13 -24.69 -34.63
C THR A 230 -17.74 -25.11 -35.10
N ILE A 231 -16.75 -24.24 -34.94
CA ILE A 231 -15.34 -24.58 -35.10
C ILE A 231 -14.81 -24.92 -33.71
N SER A 232 -14.57 -26.20 -33.44
CA SER A 232 -13.89 -26.65 -32.23
C SER A 232 -12.38 -26.56 -32.45
N LEU A 233 -11.74 -25.51 -31.92
CA LEU A 233 -10.27 -25.45 -31.82
C LEU A 233 -9.83 -26.32 -30.64
N THR A 234 -9.33 -27.52 -30.93
CA THR A 234 -8.61 -28.34 -29.94
C THR A 234 -7.17 -27.84 -29.90
N GLN A 235 -6.89 -26.87 -29.03
CA GLN A 235 -5.52 -26.46 -28.75
C GLN A 235 -4.96 -27.36 -27.65
N THR A 236 -3.93 -28.14 -28.00
CA THR A 236 -3.21 -29.01 -27.07
C THR A 236 -2.47 -28.14 -26.05
N ILE A 237 -2.97 -28.10 -24.82
CA ILE A 237 -2.29 -27.46 -23.68
C ILE A 237 -1.18 -28.41 -23.21
N THR A 238 0.06 -28.13 -23.59
CA THR A 238 1.24 -28.72 -22.94
C THR A 238 1.62 -27.86 -21.76
N GLN A 239 1.34 -28.34 -20.55
CA GLN A 239 1.70 -27.70 -19.29
C GLN A 239 3.08 -28.23 -18.87
N HIS A 240 4.10 -27.37 -18.91
CA HIS A 240 5.39 -27.62 -18.28
C HIS A 240 5.47 -26.76 -17.01
N THR A 241 5.70 -27.41 -15.87
CA THR A 241 5.94 -26.74 -14.59
C THR A 241 7.45 -26.64 -14.41
N GLU A 242 7.98 -25.43 -14.50
CA GLU A 242 9.33 -25.11 -14.10
C GLU A 242 9.25 -24.02 -13.03
N ASP A 243 9.76 -24.32 -11.84
CA ASP A 243 9.96 -23.33 -10.77
C ASP A 243 11.17 -22.49 -11.14
N VAL A 244 10.95 -21.24 -11.56
CA VAL A 244 12.06 -20.34 -11.91
C VAL A 244 12.04 -19.08 -11.05
N ILE A 245 13.15 -18.99 -10.33
CA ILE A 245 13.78 -17.91 -9.57
C ILE A 245 13.77 -16.59 -10.37
N GLU A 246 13.52 -15.47 -9.69
CA GLU A 246 13.68 -14.12 -10.23
C GLU A 246 15.05 -13.95 -10.91
N SER A 247 15.07 -13.81 -12.24
CA SER A 247 16.26 -13.33 -12.96
C SER A 247 15.97 -11.98 -13.60
N LEU A 248 16.75 -10.99 -13.16
CA LEU A 248 16.88 -9.66 -13.73
C LEU A 248 17.16 -9.73 -15.24
N THR A 249 16.37 -9.00 -16.03
CA THR A 249 16.76 -8.21 -17.22
C THR A 249 15.50 -7.82 -17.98
N ASP A 250 14.87 -6.71 -17.59
CA ASP A 250 13.92 -6.03 -18.48
C ASP A 250 14.15 -4.51 -18.37
N SER A 251 15.25 -4.08 -18.99
CA SER A 251 15.46 -2.67 -19.33
C SER A 251 14.74 -2.38 -20.65
N GLY A 252 13.41 -2.33 -20.58
CA GLY A 252 12.56 -1.81 -21.65
C GLY A 252 12.69 -0.29 -21.73
N LEU A 253 13.53 0.18 -22.65
CA LEU A 253 13.63 1.58 -23.08
C LEU A 253 12.29 2.04 -23.68
N TYR A 254 11.50 2.77 -22.90
CA TYR A 254 10.50 3.68 -23.45
C TYR A 254 11.12 5.05 -23.63
N GLU A 255 11.65 5.32 -24.82
CA GLU A 255 12.04 6.67 -25.26
C GLU A 255 10.79 7.55 -25.33
N ARG A 256 10.49 8.28 -24.25
CA ARG A 256 9.68 9.48 -24.32
C ARG A 256 10.62 10.64 -24.67
N LYS A 257 10.42 11.19 -25.86
CA LYS A 257 11.03 12.41 -26.42
C LYS A 257 11.45 13.41 -25.34
N GLU A 258 12.77 13.55 -25.18
CA GLU A 258 13.41 14.53 -24.32
C GLU A 258 13.10 15.96 -24.80
N SER A 259 12.49 16.74 -23.92
CA SER A 259 12.67 18.19 -23.91
C SER A 259 12.38 18.70 -22.50
N PHE A 260 13.32 18.49 -21.58
CA PHE A 260 13.69 19.35 -20.44
C PHE A 260 14.82 18.66 -19.68
N GLN A 261 16.05 18.87 -20.16
CA GLN A 261 17.26 18.52 -19.44
C GLN A 261 17.39 19.45 -18.22
N SER A 262 17.30 18.90 -17.01
CA SER A 262 17.97 19.44 -15.83
C SER A 262 18.91 18.37 -15.29
N ALA A 263 20.21 18.64 -15.40
CA ALA A 263 21.29 17.67 -15.31
C ALA A 263 21.73 17.34 -13.87
N THR A 264 20.83 16.86 -13.00
CA THR A 264 21.18 16.49 -11.62
C THR A 264 20.56 15.19 -11.08
N SER A 265 19.74 14.45 -11.83
CA SER A 265 19.02 13.27 -11.30
C SER A 265 19.81 11.96 -11.17
N SER A 266 21.15 11.97 -11.26
CA SER A 266 21.98 10.76 -11.23
C SER A 266 22.43 10.29 -9.83
N LEU A 267 21.93 10.90 -8.73
CA LEU A 267 22.44 10.62 -7.37
C LEU A 267 21.60 9.63 -6.52
N PHE A 268 20.42 9.20 -6.97
CA PHE A 268 19.51 8.37 -6.15
C PHE A 268 19.00 7.12 -6.89
N VAL A 269 19.90 6.42 -7.58
CA VAL A 269 19.68 5.02 -7.95
C VAL A 269 19.68 4.20 -6.66
N ILE A 270 18.71 3.28 -6.49
CA ILE A 270 18.67 2.36 -5.36
C ILE A 270 20.07 1.72 -5.20
N ASN A 271 20.67 1.83 -4.01
CA ASN A 271 21.84 1.01 -3.66
C ASN A 271 21.46 -0.46 -3.86
N GLU A 272 22.33 -1.25 -4.48
CA GLU A 272 22.13 -2.70 -4.71
C GLU A 272 21.74 -3.49 -3.43
N ASP A 273 21.92 -2.89 -2.25
CA ASP A 273 21.62 -3.44 -0.93
C ASP A 273 20.12 -3.47 -0.54
N ILE A 274 19.21 -2.78 -1.26
CA ILE A 274 17.78 -2.77 -0.90
C ILE A 274 17.02 -3.84 -1.70
N PRO A 275 16.33 -4.82 -1.06
CA PRO A 275 15.54 -5.80 -1.78
C PRO A 275 14.37 -5.15 -2.55
N PRO A 276 13.89 -5.77 -3.63
CA PRO A 276 12.73 -5.25 -4.35
C PRO A 276 11.51 -5.20 -3.42
N PRO A 277 10.65 -4.17 -3.52
CA PRO A 277 9.44 -4.09 -2.72
C PRO A 277 8.52 -5.29 -3.02
N PRO A 278 7.95 -5.95 -2.00
CA PRO A 278 7.05 -7.09 -2.17
C PRO A 278 5.66 -6.65 -2.68
N LEU A 279 5.60 -6.12 -3.91
CA LEU A 279 4.40 -5.49 -4.48
C LEU A 279 3.24 -6.46 -4.79
N LEU A 280 3.48 -7.77 -4.71
CA LEU A 280 2.44 -8.81 -4.79
C LEU A 280 1.93 -9.24 -3.41
N ALA A 281 2.60 -8.83 -2.33
CA ALA A 281 2.07 -9.03 -0.99
C ALA A 281 0.89 -8.07 -0.74
N ARG A 282 -0.04 -8.48 0.11
CA ARG A 282 -1.19 -7.70 0.53
C ARG A 282 -1.25 -7.67 2.03
N GLY A 283 -1.45 -6.48 2.58
CA GLY A 283 -1.56 -6.23 4.01
C GLY A 283 -2.76 -5.36 4.33
N LEU A 284 -3.20 -5.45 5.58
CA LEU A 284 -4.31 -4.67 6.11
C LEU A 284 -3.83 -3.77 7.25
N VAL A 285 -4.22 -2.51 7.20
CA VAL A 285 -4.09 -1.56 8.30
C VAL A 285 -5.46 -1.39 8.95
N LEU A 286 -5.55 -1.67 10.25
CA LEU A 286 -6.79 -1.51 11.00
C LEU A 286 -6.90 -0.10 11.60
N CYS A 287 -8.09 0.48 11.57
CA CYS A 287 -8.34 1.72 12.31
C CYS A 287 -8.39 1.42 13.82
N LEU A 288 -7.56 2.13 14.60
CA LEU A 288 -7.48 1.97 16.04
C LEU A 288 -8.07 3.21 16.75
N PRO A 289 -9.22 3.08 17.43
CA PRO A 289 -9.80 4.16 18.21
C PRO A 289 -8.86 4.65 19.31
N SER A 290 -8.83 5.96 19.57
CA SER A 290 -8.07 6.52 20.70
C SER A 290 -8.56 5.97 22.05
N ASN A 291 -7.66 5.86 23.03
CA ASN A 291 -8.04 5.53 24.41
C ASN A 291 -8.94 6.60 25.05
N THR A 292 -8.90 7.83 24.54
CA THR A 292 -9.67 8.96 25.06
C THR A 292 -10.97 9.21 24.29
N ASP A 293 -11.24 8.45 23.23
CA ASP A 293 -12.45 8.62 22.43
C ASP A 293 -13.64 7.93 23.10
N SER A 294 -14.59 8.71 23.61
CA SER A 294 -15.79 8.22 24.26
C SER A 294 -16.79 7.57 23.30
N SER A 295 -16.60 7.73 21.98
CA SER A 295 -17.46 7.14 20.94
C SER A 295 -17.28 5.61 20.87
N PHE A 296 -16.14 5.09 21.29
CA PHE A 296 -15.83 3.66 21.27
C PHE A 296 -15.72 3.10 22.68
N LYS A 297 -16.28 1.91 22.88
CA LYS A 297 -16.05 1.16 24.12
C LYS A 297 -14.61 0.66 24.17
N SER A 298 -14.02 0.65 25.37
CA SER A 298 -12.69 0.07 25.61
C SER A 298 -12.55 -1.36 25.07
N ASP A 299 -13.62 -2.16 25.16
CA ASP A 299 -13.66 -3.53 24.63
C ASP A 299 -13.48 -3.60 23.11
N TYR A 300 -13.94 -2.59 22.36
CA TYR A 300 -13.75 -2.54 20.90
C TYR A 300 -12.29 -2.32 20.53
N ARG A 301 -11.60 -1.47 21.28
CA ARG A 301 -10.15 -1.34 21.12
C ARG A 301 -9.44 -2.68 21.41
N LYS A 302 -9.79 -3.36 22.52
CA LYS A 302 -9.23 -4.69 22.84
C LYS A 302 -9.50 -5.72 21.73
N SER A 303 -10.71 -5.71 21.17
CA SER A 303 -11.10 -6.52 20.02
C SER A 303 -10.24 -6.25 18.77
N CYS A 304 -9.97 -4.97 18.45
CA CYS A 304 -9.09 -4.62 17.33
C CYS A 304 -7.68 -5.17 17.50
N LEU A 305 -7.12 -5.07 18.71
CA LEU A 305 -5.81 -5.63 19.04
C LEU A 305 -5.79 -7.16 18.92
N ALA A 306 -6.83 -7.84 19.42
CA ALA A 306 -6.97 -9.28 19.30
C ALA A 306 -7.09 -9.74 17.84
N ALA A 307 -7.83 -9.00 17.01
CA ALA A 307 -8.00 -9.31 15.59
C ALA A 307 -6.67 -9.23 14.81
N ALA A 308 -5.83 -8.21 15.11
CA ALA A 308 -4.49 -8.11 14.53
C ALA A 308 -3.58 -9.26 14.99
N ARG A 309 -3.59 -9.59 16.29
CA ARG A 309 -2.83 -10.71 16.86
C ARG A 309 -3.23 -12.06 16.27
N ALA A 310 -4.50 -12.27 15.94
CA ALA A 310 -4.97 -13.50 15.33
C ALA A 310 -4.62 -13.61 13.83
N ASN A 311 -4.27 -12.51 13.17
CA ASN A 311 -4.08 -12.43 11.72
C ASN A 311 -2.77 -11.76 11.30
N GLN A 312 -1.67 -12.04 12.02
CA GLN A 312 -0.38 -11.35 11.88
C GLN A 312 0.26 -11.46 10.49
N ASP A 313 -0.07 -12.50 9.73
CA ASP A 313 0.45 -12.69 8.38
C ASP A 313 -0.23 -11.79 7.33
N PHE A 314 -1.32 -11.11 7.70
CA PHE A 314 -2.08 -10.23 6.82
C PHE A 314 -2.29 -8.83 7.42
N VAL A 315 -2.55 -8.72 8.72
CA VAL A 315 -2.66 -7.43 9.41
C VAL A 315 -1.25 -6.94 9.76
N ILE A 316 -0.87 -5.77 9.25
CA ILE A 316 0.46 -5.20 9.49
C ILE A 316 0.48 -4.29 10.72
N GLY A 317 -0.66 -3.74 11.12
CA GLY A 317 -0.69 -2.70 12.14
C GLY A 317 -1.94 -1.84 12.11
N PHE A 318 -1.80 -0.63 12.65
CA PHE A 318 -2.92 0.26 12.93
C PHE A 318 -2.69 1.68 12.44
N ILE A 319 -3.75 2.36 12.02
CA ILE A 319 -3.78 3.82 11.90
C ILE A 319 -4.60 4.40 13.06
N CYS A 320 -4.07 5.41 13.75
CA CYS A 320 -4.76 6.10 14.84
C CYS A 320 -4.82 7.62 14.62
N GLY A 321 -5.76 8.27 15.31
CA GLY A 321 -5.95 9.72 15.24
C GLY A 321 -5.02 10.52 16.16
N GLU A 322 -4.19 9.86 16.98
CA GLU A 322 -3.22 10.54 17.84
C GLU A 322 -2.00 11.02 17.02
N LEU A 323 -1.40 12.15 17.42
CA LEU A 323 -0.27 12.72 16.69
C LEU A 323 1.01 11.93 16.93
N TRP A 324 1.82 11.74 15.87
CA TRP A 324 3.01 10.90 15.91
C TRP A 324 4.00 11.27 17.03
N HIS A 325 4.24 12.57 17.27
CA HIS A 325 5.19 13.01 18.31
C HIS A 325 4.75 12.65 19.74
N LEU A 326 3.46 12.39 19.97
CA LEU A 326 2.91 11.98 21.26
C LEU A 326 2.97 10.46 21.45
N VAL A 327 2.68 9.70 20.39
CA VAL A 327 2.59 8.23 20.46
C VAL A 327 3.90 7.50 20.15
N SER A 328 4.83 8.10 19.41
CA SER A 328 6.14 7.51 19.06
C SER A 328 7.08 7.24 20.24
N GLN A 329 6.65 7.52 21.47
CA GLN A 329 7.37 7.26 22.71
C GLN A 329 6.66 6.21 23.58
N ARG A 330 5.50 5.75 23.14
CA ARG A 330 4.62 4.89 23.91
C ARG A 330 4.75 3.47 23.38
N ASN A 331 5.12 2.57 24.29
CA ASN A 331 5.12 1.11 24.04
C ASN A 331 3.88 0.45 24.68
N ASP A 332 3.11 1.21 25.48
CA ASP A 332 1.91 0.76 26.20
C ASP A 332 0.64 0.76 25.32
N ILE A 333 0.74 1.12 24.04
CA ILE A 333 -0.41 1.32 23.15
C ILE A 333 -1.19 0.00 22.97
N PHE A 334 -0.47 -1.13 23.00
CA PHE A 334 -1.04 -2.47 22.84
C PHE A 334 -1.23 -3.20 24.19
N ASP A 335 -0.94 -2.55 25.32
CA ASP A 335 -1.17 -3.12 26.65
C ASP A 335 -2.67 -3.27 26.91
N THR A 336 -3.14 -4.52 26.87
CA THR A 336 -4.52 -4.88 27.21
C THR A 336 -4.72 -5.10 28.72
N GLU A 337 -3.63 -5.27 29.49
CA GLU A 337 -3.65 -5.67 30.90
C GLU A 337 -3.77 -4.51 31.90
N SER A 338 -3.41 -3.28 31.54
CA SER A 338 -3.64 -2.11 32.42
C SER A 338 -5.15 -1.81 32.67
N LEU A 339 -6.05 -2.56 32.03
CA LEU A 339 -7.49 -2.47 32.18
C LEU A 339 -8.11 -3.73 32.82
N ALA A 340 -7.28 -4.60 33.40
CA ALA A 340 -7.68 -5.82 34.11
C ALA A 340 -7.38 -5.69 35.63
N HIS A 341 -7.87 -4.62 36.24
CA HIS A 341 -8.24 -4.62 37.66
C HIS A 341 -9.76 -4.36 37.61
N GLU A 342 -10.66 -5.23 38.04
CA GLU A 342 -10.69 -6.26 39.09
C GLU A 342 -11.68 -7.35 38.59
N GLU A 343 -11.54 -8.61 39.03
CA GLU A 343 -12.39 -9.79 38.66
C GLU A 343 -11.80 -10.72 37.59
N ASP A 344 -10.68 -11.40 37.91
CA ASP A 344 -10.49 -12.84 37.69
C ASP A 344 -9.01 -13.22 37.95
N GLN A 345 -8.65 -13.37 39.24
CA GLN A 345 -7.42 -14.08 39.61
C GLN A 345 -7.68 -15.58 39.52
N GLN A 346 -7.68 -16.14 38.30
CA GLN A 346 -7.49 -17.56 38.11
C GLN A 346 -5.99 -17.86 38.15
N GLN A 347 -5.59 -18.77 39.05
CA GLN A 347 -4.21 -19.18 39.25
C GLN A 347 -3.54 -19.58 37.92
N PRO A 348 -2.30 -19.15 37.65
CA PRO A 348 -1.57 -19.60 36.48
C PRO A 348 -1.37 -21.12 36.54
N SER A 349 -1.66 -21.78 35.41
CA SER A 349 -1.42 -23.20 35.18
C SER A 349 0.06 -23.55 35.44
N PRO A 350 0.38 -24.63 36.18
CA PRO A 350 1.76 -25.05 36.44
C PRO A 350 2.46 -25.67 35.21
N TYR A 351 1.84 -25.62 34.03
CA TYR A 351 2.37 -26.11 32.75
C TYR A 351 2.58 -25.01 31.70
N ALA A 352 2.52 -23.72 32.07
CA ALA A 352 2.97 -22.67 31.16
C ALA A 352 4.49 -22.81 30.98
N SER A 353 4.91 -23.27 29.80
CA SER A 353 6.32 -23.22 29.40
C SER A 353 6.75 -21.76 29.36
N ASP A 354 7.80 -21.41 30.10
CA ASP A 354 8.45 -20.08 30.16
C ASP A 354 9.14 -19.66 28.84
N GLU A 355 8.73 -20.22 27.70
CA GLU A 355 9.15 -19.71 26.39
C GLU A 355 8.16 -18.62 25.99
N GLU A 356 8.44 -17.39 26.44
CA GLU A 356 7.79 -16.20 25.90
C GLU A 356 8.09 -16.14 24.39
N GLU A 357 7.16 -16.63 23.57
CA GLU A 357 7.24 -16.45 22.12
C GLU A 357 7.39 -14.95 21.83
N PRO A 358 8.40 -14.53 21.05
CA PRO A 358 8.65 -13.12 20.78
C PRO A 358 7.41 -12.50 20.17
N GLN A 359 6.90 -11.44 20.81
CA GLN A 359 5.69 -10.80 20.34
C GLN A 359 5.93 -10.16 18.97
N PRO A 360 4.98 -10.29 18.03
CA PRO A 360 5.19 -9.86 16.66
C PRO A 360 5.18 -8.33 16.57
N CYS A 361 6.12 -7.79 15.79
CA CYS A 361 6.19 -6.36 15.53
C CYS A 361 4.98 -5.89 14.71
N LEU A 362 4.32 -4.82 15.17
CA LEU A 362 3.19 -4.18 14.48
C LEU A 362 3.53 -2.73 14.17
N ALA A 363 3.09 -2.26 13.00
CA ALA A 363 3.23 -0.86 12.63
C ALA A 363 2.14 0.02 13.27
N LEU A 364 2.49 1.24 13.68
CA LEU A 364 1.54 2.26 14.09
C LEU A 364 1.71 3.50 13.22
N PHE A 365 0.68 3.78 12.41
CA PHE A 365 0.60 4.94 11.54
C PHE A 365 -0.09 6.09 12.27
N SER A 366 0.56 7.24 12.32
CA SER A 366 0.06 8.43 13.02
C SER A 366 0.44 9.69 12.29
N HIS A 367 -0.49 10.64 12.20
CA HIS A 367 -0.25 11.87 11.45
C HIS A 367 0.77 12.78 12.13
N VAL A 368 1.61 13.41 11.30
CA VAL A 368 2.40 14.58 11.66
C VAL A 368 1.61 15.82 11.29
N PHE A 369 1.50 16.77 12.22
CA PHE A 369 0.80 18.02 11.95
C PHE A 369 1.65 18.90 11.01
N PRO A 370 1.13 19.32 9.85
CA PRO A 370 1.83 20.28 9.01
C PRO A 370 1.82 21.64 9.70
N ARG A 371 2.99 22.28 9.86
CA ARG A 371 3.01 23.72 10.16
C ARG A 371 2.66 24.47 8.87
N LEU A 372 1.53 25.16 8.85
CA LEU A 372 0.94 25.76 7.64
C LEU A 372 1.59 27.08 7.19
N ASN A 373 2.74 27.49 7.76
CA ASN A 373 3.33 28.80 7.48
C ASN A 373 4.67 28.69 6.77
N LEU A 374 4.67 28.15 5.54
CA LEU A 374 5.71 28.51 4.58
C LEU A 374 5.15 28.44 3.16
N VAL A 375 5.17 29.60 2.49
CA VAL A 375 4.82 29.87 1.09
C VAL A 375 3.33 30.12 0.82
N GLY A 376 2.79 31.17 1.43
CA GLY A 376 1.74 32.00 0.82
C GLY A 376 2.39 33.23 0.20
N ASN A 377 2.36 33.35 -1.12
CA ASN A 377 2.63 34.64 -1.78
C ASN A 377 1.46 35.59 -1.49
N ALA A 378 1.78 36.86 -1.23
CA ALA A 378 0.91 38.02 -0.96
C ALA A 378 0.45 38.20 0.50
N ASP A 379 1.27 38.84 1.33
CA ASP A 379 1.07 40.25 1.70
C ASP A 379 2.20 40.66 2.67
N LEU A 380 3.10 41.50 2.17
CA LEU A 380 4.06 42.25 2.98
C LEU A 380 3.32 43.43 3.56
N GLU A 381 2.90 43.36 4.82
CA GLU A 381 2.79 44.51 5.73
C GLU A 381 2.47 44.05 7.16
N ASP A 382 3.42 44.32 8.06
CA ASP A 382 3.32 44.41 9.52
C ASP A 382 2.59 43.30 10.29
N ARG A 383 3.37 42.29 10.71
CA ARG A 383 3.29 41.70 12.06
C ARG A 383 4.64 41.11 12.45
N ASP A 384 5.26 41.73 13.45
CA ASP A 384 6.46 41.28 14.14
C ASP A 384 6.21 39.96 14.90
N ASP A 385 6.15 38.84 14.20
CA ASP A 385 6.33 37.49 14.77
C ASP A 385 7.38 36.75 13.93
N GLU A 386 8.64 36.85 14.37
CA GLU A 386 9.80 36.02 14.04
C GLU A 386 9.69 35.15 12.77
N ASN A 387 9.89 35.81 11.62
CA ASN A 387 10.24 35.14 10.37
C ASN A 387 11.66 34.56 10.47
N GLY A 388 11.74 33.24 10.63
CA GLY A 388 12.97 32.50 10.47
C GLY A 388 12.64 31.01 10.48
N VAL A 389 13.06 30.29 9.44
CA VAL A 389 13.21 28.85 9.57
C VAL A 389 14.10 28.65 10.79
N ASP A 390 13.56 28.02 11.83
CA ASP A 390 14.27 27.76 13.08
C ASP A 390 15.67 27.24 12.72
N GLU A 391 16.73 27.97 13.10
CA GLU A 391 18.12 27.75 12.65
C GLU A 391 18.55 26.29 12.85
N MET A 392 17.97 25.64 13.86
CA MET A 392 18.13 24.24 14.20
C MET A 392 17.43 23.28 13.22
N SER A 393 16.26 23.64 12.68
CA SER A 393 15.57 22.89 11.62
C SER A 393 16.31 23.02 10.29
N TRP A 394 16.85 24.20 9.98
CA TRP A 394 17.68 24.40 8.79
C TRP A 394 19.01 23.62 8.87
N SER A 395 19.67 23.66 10.02
CA SER A 395 20.90 22.88 10.27
C SER A 395 20.66 21.36 10.20
N ALA A 396 19.52 20.88 10.70
CA ALA A 396 19.12 19.48 10.59
C ALA A 396 18.79 19.08 9.13
N MET A 397 18.27 20.02 8.34
CA MET A 397 18.05 19.84 6.91
C MET A 397 19.37 19.82 6.12
N GLU A 398 20.34 20.68 6.42
CA GLU A 398 21.67 20.67 5.79
C GLU A 398 22.49 19.42 6.15
N ALA A 399 22.29 18.87 7.35
CA ALA A 399 22.92 17.62 7.77
C ALA A 399 22.27 16.36 7.16
N SER A 400 21.01 16.47 6.72
CA SER A 400 20.33 15.41 5.98
C SER A 400 20.54 15.63 4.48
N GLN A 401 20.64 14.57 3.69
CA GLN A 401 20.94 14.66 2.24
C GLN A 401 19.75 15.21 1.42
N ALA A 402 19.00 16.18 1.95
CA ALA A 402 17.82 16.76 1.34
C ALA A 402 18.21 17.58 0.11
N ASP A 403 17.65 17.21 -1.05
CA ASP A 403 17.81 17.99 -2.28
C ASP A 403 16.99 19.28 -2.18
N ILE A 404 17.68 20.40 -2.03
CA ILE A 404 17.08 21.75 -1.87
C ILE A 404 16.34 22.20 -3.15
N SER A 405 16.59 21.55 -4.30
CA SER A 405 15.86 21.84 -5.53
C SER A 405 14.48 21.15 -5.62
N ASN A 406 14.23 20.14 -4.78
CA ASN A 406 13.00 19.36 -4.76
C ASN A 406 12.10 19.81 -3.59
N LEU A 407 11.16 20.71 -3.90
CA LEU A 407 10.27 21.32 -2.90
C LEU A 407 9.44 20.31 -2.09
N PRO A 408 8.80 19.27 -2.69
CA PRO A 408 8.12 18.22 -1.93
C PRO A 408 9.04 17.51 -0.94
N SER A 409 10.25 17.15 -1.35
CA SER A 409 11.23 16.52 -0.46
C SER A 409 11.66 17.46 0.66
N MET A 410 11.96 18.74 0.37
CA MET A 410 12.25 19.72 1.42
C MET A 410 11.13 19.83 2.47
N LYS A 411 9.86 19.91 2.02
CA LYS A 411 8.70 19.97 2.93
C LYS A 411 8.57 18.72 3.79
N LEU A 412 8.87 17.54 3.22
CA LEU A 412 8.93 16.27 3.95
C LEU A 412 9.97 16.30 5.07
N PHE A 413 11.22 16.64 4.76
CA PHE A 413 12.31 16.72 5.74
C PHE A 413 12.01 17.76 6.82
N TYR A 414 11.49 18.93 6.44
CA TYR A 414 11.12 19.97 7.39
C TYR A 414 10.03 19.52 8.37
N SER A 415 8.97 18.90 7.86
CA SER A 415 7.86 18.39 8.69
C SER A 415 8.35 17.32 9.67
N MET A 416 9.25 16.45 9.22
CA MET A 416 9.89 15.44 10.08
C MET A 416 10.82 16.04 11.13
N ALA A 417 11.65 17.03 10.77
CA ALA A 417 12.52 17.73 11.72
C ALA A 417 11.70 18.38 12.83
N HIS A 418 10.62 19.06 12.47
CA HIS A 418 9.71 19.69 13.42
C HIS A 418 9.02 18.64 14.32
N ALA A 419 8.55 17.53 13.75
CA ALA A 419 7.93 16.45 14.52
C ALA A 419 8.90 15.84 15.56
N LEU A 420 10.18 15.68 15.18
CA LEU A 420 11.24 15.21 16.08
C LEU A 420 11.50 16.21 17.20
N LYS A 421 11.58 17.51 16.89
CA LYS A 421 11.74 18.56 17.91
C LYS A 421 10.58 18.54 18.93
N LEU A 422 9.34 18.38 18.46
CA LEU A 422 8.17 18.24 19.34
C LEU A 422 8.24 16.97 20.21
N ARG A 423 8.67 15.85 19.62
CA ARG A 423 8.88 14.59 20.34
C ARG A 423 9.88 14.79 21.47
N GLU A 424 11.05 15.36 21.19
CA GLU A 424 12.10 15.62 22.18
C GLU A 424 11.64 16.59 23.28
N ALA A 425 10.90 17.64 22.93
CA ALA A 425 10.33 18.56 23.91
C ALA A 425 9.34 17.86 24.86
N SER A 426 8.51 16.94 24.35
CA SER A 426 7.60 16.13 25.17
C SER A 426 8.35 15.21 26.14
N ILE A 427 9.50 14.66 25.73
CA ILE A 427 10.35 13.83 26.60
C ILE A 427 10.88 14.66 27.78
N LYS A 428 11.43 15.84 27.49
CA LYS A 428 11.95 16.76 28.53
C LYS A 428 10.86 17.18 29.53
N GLY A 429 9.62 17.36 29.07
CA GLY A 429 8.48 17.66 29.94
C GLY A 429 8.09 16.51 30.88
N LYS A 430 8.17 15.25 30.43
CA LYS A 430 7.81 14.06 31.23
C LYS A 430 8.85 13.69 32.28
N GLN A 431 10.15 13.94 32.05
CA GLN A 431 11.20 13.64 33.02
C GLN A 431 11.13 14.48 34.31
N ASN A 432 10.33 15.56 34.32
CA ASN A 432 10.07 16.38 35.52
C ASN A 432 8.90 15.85 36.38
N GLY A 433 8.27 14.72 36.02
CA GLY A 433 7.24 14.03 36.81
C GLY A 433 7.67 12.59 37.13
N HIS A 434 7.39 12.13 38.35
CA HIS A 434 7.81 10.84 38.90
C HIS A 434 7.72 9.65 37.92
N THR A 435 8.84 8.92 37.77
CA THR A 435 8.94 7.65 37.04
C THR A 435 8.54 6.48 37.94
N SER A 436 7.37 5.89 37.73
CA SER A 436 7.10 4.52 38.17
C SER A 436 7.56 3.55 37.07
N THR A 437 8.69 2.89 37.28
CA THR A 437 9.13 1.77 36.46
C THR A 437 8.27 0.55 36.80
N SER A 438 7.16 0.35 36.07
CA SER A 438 6.58 -0.98 35.98
C SER A 438 7.20 -1.66 34.76
N ILE A 439 7.76 -2.84 34.97
CA ILE A 439 8.20 -3.73 33.90
C ILE A 439 6.92 -4.08 33.13
N ARG A 440 6.75 -3.50 31.95
CA ARG A 440 5.61 -3.77 31.05
C ARG A 440 6.14 -4.55 29.87
N ASN A 441 5.33 -5.46 29.33
CA ASN A 441 5.64 -6.20 28.11
C ASN A 441 6.06 -5.21 27.02
N GLU A 442 7.33 -5.28 26.62
CA GLU A 442 7.86 -4.41 25.56
C GLU A 442 7.34 -4.92 24.21
N TYR A 443 6.21 -4.37 23.75
CA TYR A 443 5.79 -4.56 22.36
C TYR A 443 6.79 -3.86 21.43
N ASP A 444 7.30 -4.58 20.43
CA ASP A 444 8.07 -3.98 19.35
C ASP A 444 7.10 -3.25 18.39
N ILE A 445 6.96 -1.93 18.56
CA ILE A 445 6.08 -1.09 17.74
C ILE A 445 6.88 -0.31 16.72
N LEU A 446 6.61 -0.54 15.44
CA LEU A 446 7.17 0.26 14.35
C LEU A 446 6.33 1.54 14.13
N HIS A 447 6.73 2.64 14.76
CA HIS A 447 6.05 3.93 14.63
C HIS A 447 6.35 4.60 13.28
N ILE A 448 5.35 4.72 12.42
CA ILE A 448 5.47 5.29 11.07
C ILE A 448 4.72 6.64 11.02
N PRO A 449 5.43 7.78 10.89
CA PRO A 449 4.81 9.08 10.71
C PRO A 449 4.13 9.18 9.33
N VAL A 450 2.91 9.71 9.31
CA VAL A 450 2.17 10.04 8.09
C VAL A 450 2.24 11.55 7.86
N VAL A 451 2.98 11.97 6.83
CA VAL A 451 3.18 13.39 6.48
C VAL A 451 2.33 13.74 5.28
N SER A 452 1.48 14.77 5.41
CA SER A 452 0.69 15.25 4.28
C SER A 452 1.47 16.27 3.46
N LEU A 453 1.51 16.10 2.13
CA LEU A 453 2.21 16.99 1.20
C LEU A 453 1.28 17.46 0.07
N PRO A 454 1.36 18.75 -0.32
CA PRO A 454 0.49 19.34 -1.34
C PRO A 454 0.86 18.94 -2.77
#